data_AF-A0A4Z0PR35-F1
#
_entry.id   AF-A0A4Z0PR35-F1
#
_cell.length_a   1.000
_cell.length_b   1.000
_cell.length_c   1.000
_cell.angle_alpha   90.00
_cell.angle_beta   90.00
_cell.angle_gamma   90.00
#
_symmetry.space_group_name_H-M   'P 1'
#
loop_
_entity.id
_entity.type
_entity.pdbx_description
1 polymer ?
#
loop_
_entity_poly.entity_id
_entity_poly.type
_entity_poly.pdbx_seq_one_letter_code
_entity_poly.pdbx_strand_id
1 'polypeptide(L)'
;ELNGKQGVIIPAANVRHLSLKSELLQAVKEEKFTIWAVDDVTDALPLLLNLVWDGEGQTTLMQTIQERIAQATQQEGRHRFPWPLRWLNAFIPN
;
A
#
# COMPACT_ATOMS: atom_id res chain seq x y z
N GLU A 1 6.15 4.32 -26.55
CA GLU A 1 6.36 2.86 -26.64
C GLU A 1 6.19 2.21 -25.28
N LEU A 2 5.81 0.93 -25.25
CA LEU A 2 5.69 0.15 -24.02
C LEU A 2 7.05 -0.48 -23.69
N ASN A 3 7.50 -0.35 -22.44
CA ASN A 3 8.87 -0.67 -22.03
C ASN A 3 9.00 -1.83 -21.04
N GLY A 4 7.93 -2.62 -20.84
CA GLY A 4 7.91 -3.77 -19.93
C GLY A 4 7.69 -3.44 -18.46
N LYS A 5 7.78 -2.16 -18.06
CA LYS A 5 7.51 -1.73 -16.68
C LYS A 5 6.06 -1.37 -16.42
N GLN A 6 5.26 -1.28 -17.48
CA GLN A 6 3.88 -0.85 -17.42
C GLN A 6 2.96 -2.06 -17.34
N GLY A 7 1.85 -1.88 -16.64
CA GLY A 7 0.83 -2.91 -16.56
C GLY A 7 -0.41 -2.43 -15.85
N VAL A 8 -1.34 -3.34 -15.62
CA VAL A 8 -2.61 -3.07 -14.94
C VAL A 8 -2.98 -4.22 -14.01
N ILE A 9 -3.53 -3.87 -12.85
CA ILE A 9 -4.12 -4.82 -11.90
C ILE A 9 -5.63 -4.88 -12.16
N ILE A 10 -6.17 -6.08 -12.29
CA ILE A 10 -7.60 -6.32 -12.49
C ILE A 10 -8.12 -7.34 -11.46
N PRO A 11 -9.41 -7.28 -11.09
CA PRO A 11 -10.03 -8.36 -10.31
C PRO A 11 -10.00 -9.67 -11.09
N ALA A 12 -9.63 -10.78 -10.44
CA ALA A 12 -9.62 -12.11 -11.04
C ALA A 12 -10.99 -12.50 -11.59
N ALA A 13 -12.08 -12.07 -10.92
CA ALA A 13 -13.45 -12.25 -11.40
C ALA A 13 -13.70 -11.68 -12.81
N ASN A 14 -12.95 -10.66 -13.23
CA ASN A 14 -13.10 -10.02 -14.53
C ASN A 14 -12.29 -10.69 -15.65
N VAL A 15 -11.41 -11.65 -15.34
CA VAL A 15 -10.56 -12.32 -16.33
C VAL A 15 -11.39 -12.99 -17.44
N ARG A 16 -12.51 -13.63 -17.08
CA ARG A 16 -13.41 -14.27 -18.06
C ARG A 16 -14.06 -13.28 -19.05
N HIS A 17 -14.14 -11.99 -18.66
CA HIS A 17 -14.71 -10.92 -19.47
C HIS A 17 -13.64 -10.10 -20.20
N LEU A 18 -12.36 -10.45 -20.02
CA LEU A 18 -11.24 -9.68 -20.54
C LEU A 18 -11.13 -9.86 -22.05
N SER A 19 -11.44 -8.80 -22.79
CA SER A 19 -11.23 -8.72 -24.23
C SER A 19 -10.19 -7.66 -24.55
N LEU A 20 -9.03 -8.11 -25.01
CA LEU A 20 -7.88 -7.25 -25.31
C LEU A 20 -7.81 -6.95 -26.81
N LYS A 21 -7.46 -5.71 -27.14
CA LYS A 21 -7.11 -5.35 -28.53
C LYS A 21 -5.83 -6.09 -28.95
N SER A 22 -5.70 -6.40 -30.25
CA SER A 22 -4.57 -7.15 -30.80
C SER A 22 -3.20 -6.55 -30.47
N GLU A 23 -3.10 -5.21 -30.47
CA GLU A 23 -1.88 -4.48 -30.10
C GLU A 23 -1.45 -4.76 -28.65
N LEU A 24 -2.42 -4.82 -27.73
CA LEU A 24 -2.14 -5.11 -26.33
C LEU A 24 -1.78 -6.59 -26.13
N LEU A 25 -2.44 -7.50 -26.86
CA LEU A 25 -2.08 -8.93 -26.86
C LEU A 25 -0.63 -9.13 -27.29
N GLN A 26 -0.20 -8.43 -28.33
CA GLN A 26 1.18 -8.50 -28.80
C GLN A 26 2.15 -7.92 -27.75
N ALA A 27 1.82 -6.78 -27.14
CA ALA A 27 2.63 -6.19 -26.09
C ALA A 27 2.78 -7.11 -24.86
N VAL A 28 1.72 -7.84 -24.48
CA VAL A 28 1.77 -8.84 -23.41
C VAL A 28 2.65 -10.02 -23.80
N LYS A 29 2.53 -10.54 -25.04
CA LYS A 29 3.38 -11.63 -25.55
C LYS A 29 4.85 -11.25 -25.64
N GLU A 30 5.16 -9.99 -25.89
CA GLU A 30 6.51 -9.44 -25.95
C GLU A 30 7.04 -8.99 -24.58
N GLU A 31 6.32 -9.27 -23.48
CA GLU A 31 6.68 -8.86 -22.11
C GLU A 31 6.84 -7.33 -21.96
N LYS A 32 6.24 -6.55 -22.85
CA LYS A 32 6.25 -5.07 -22.84
C LYS A 32 5.13 -4.48 -21.97
N PHE A 33 4.12 -5.28 -21.63
CA PHE A 33 3.00 -4.90 -20.78
C PHE A 33 2.50 -6.08 -19.97
N THR A 34 2.14 -5.86 -18.70
CA THR A 34 1.71 -6.94 -17.81
C THR A 34 0.29 -6.71 -17.29
N ILE A 35 -0.50 -7.78 -17.17
CA ILE A 35 -1.83 -7.76 -16.56
C ILE A 35 -1.78 -8.70 -15.36
N TRP A 36 -2.02 -8.15 -14.17
CA TRP A 36 -2.08 -8.92 -12.92
C TRP A 36 -3.52 -9.11 -12.50
N ALA A 37 -3.97 -10.36 -12.41
CA ALA A 37 -5.27 -10.70 -11.85
C ALA A 37 -5.12 -10.97 -10.35
N VAL A 38 -5.93 -10.33 -9.52
CA VAL A 38 -5.89 -10.45 -8.06
C VAL A 38 -7.27 -10.77 -7.50
N ASP A 39 -7.33 -11.58 -6.43
CA ASP A 39 -8.57 -11.92 -5.73
C ASP A 39 -8.82 -10.96 -4.57
N ASP A 40 -7.76 -10.56 -3.84
CA ASP A 40 -7.83 -9.59 -2.75
C ASP A 40 -6.90 -8.38 -2.99
N VAL A 41 -7.21 -7.27 -2.33
CA VAL A 41 -6.35 -6.07 -2.32
C VAL A 41 -4.96 -6.42 -1.78
N THR A 42 -4.85 -7.35 -0.83
CA THR A 42 -3.57 -7.78 -0.26
C THR A 42 -2.63 -8.38 -1.29
N ASP A 43 -3.15 -9.00 -2.36
CA ASP A 43 -2.34 -9.56 -3.44
C ASP A 43 -1.73 -8.46 -4.33
N ALA A 44 -2.41 -7.32 -4.43
CA ALA A 44 -1.98 -6.18 -5.23
C ALA A 44 -0.89 -5.35 -4.54
N LEU A 45 -0.87 -5.33 -3.20
CA LEU A 45 0.06 -4.47 -2.44
C LEU A 45 1.53 -4.79 -2.70
N PRO A 46 1.98 -6.06 -2.73
CA PRO A 46 3.36 -6.39 -3.08
C PRO A 46 3.76 -5.93 -4.50
N LEU A 47 2.82 -5.97 -5.46
CA LEU A 47 3.08 -5.54 -6.83
C LEU A 47 3.35 -4.03 -6.93
N LEU A 48 2.66 -3.23 -6.09
CA LEU A 48 2.74 -1.77 -6.13
C LEU A 48 3.85 -1.21 -5.23
N LEU A 49 4.07 -1.83 -4.08
CA LEU A 49 4.91 -1.29 -3.02
C LEU A 49 6.23 -2.05 -2.87
N ASN A 50 6.38 -3.17 -3.57
CA ASN A 50 7.55 -4.05 -3.49
C ASN A 50 7.86 -4.47 -2.04
N LEU A 51 6.80 -4.62 -1.24
CA LEU A 51 6.83 -5.01 0.17
C LEU A 51 5.83 -6.13 0.39
N VAL A 52 6.24 -7.12 1.18
CA VAL A 52 5.35 -8.21 1.58
C VAL A 52 4.24 -7.64 2.46
N TRP A 53 2.99 -8.00 2.17
CA TRP A 53 1.83 -7.57 2.98
C TRP A 53 1.96 -8.03 4.43
N ASP A 54 2.18 -9.33 4.62
CA ASP A 54 2.32 -10.00 5.93
C ASP A 54 3.22 -11.25 5.81
N GLY A 55 3.95 -11.60 6.88
CA GLY A 55 4.91 -12.72 6.89
C GLY A 55 5.91 -12.68 8.04
N GLU A 56 6.42 -13.85 8.43
CA GLU A 56 7.41 -14.00 9.52
C GLU A 56 8.84 -13.68 9.04
N GLY A 57 9.58 -12.89 9.84
CA GLY A 57 11.03 -12.71 9.67
C GLY A 57 11.48 -11.54 8.80
N GLN A 58 10.57 -10.66 8.34
CA GLN A 58 10.91 -9.44 7.59
C GLN A 58 10.02 -8.26 8.01
N THR A 59 10.43 -7.02 7.74
CA THR A 59 9.58 -5.83 7.93
C THR A 59 8.44 -5.85 6.93
N THR A 60 7.22 -6.10 7.41
CA THR A 60 6.02 -6.19 6.56
C THR A 60 5.37 -4.82 6.35
N LEU A 61 4.59 -4.70 5.28
CA LEU A 61 3.78 -3.52 5.05
C LEU A 61 2.76 -3.32 6.19
N MET A 62 2.16 -4.40 6.69
CA MET A 62 1.25 -4.36 7.84
C MET A 62 1.92 -3.75 9.07
N GLN A 63 3.13 -4.20 9.43
CA GLN A 63 3.88 -3.67 10.57
C GLN A 63 4.18 -2.17 10.40
N THR A 64 4.59 -1.77 9.20
CA THR A 64 4.88 -0.37 8.88
C THR A 64 3.63 0.52 8.99
N ILE A 65 2.48 0.03 8.54
CA ILE A 65 1.19 0.73 8.66
C ILE A 65 0.81 0.88 10.13
N GLN A 66 0.87 -0.20 10.90
CA GLN A 66 0.54 -0.20 12.33
C GLN A 66 1.42 0.77 13.12
N GLU A 67 2.74 0.76 12.87
CA GLU A 67 3.67 1.68 13.52
C GLU A 67 3.34 3.15 13.20
N ARG A 68 3.07 3.46 11.92
CA ARG A 68 2.71 4.83 11.50
C ARG A 68 1.40 5.30 12.12
N ILE A 69 0.38 4.44 12.19
CA ILE A 69 -0.89 4.75 12.87
C ILE A 69 -0.63 5.02 14.35
N ALA A 70 0.12 4.15 15.04
CA ALA A 70 0.43 4.32 16.46
C ALA A 70 1.16 5.64 16.74
N GLN A 71 2.14 5.99 15.91
CA GLN A 71 2.85 7.27 16.01
C GLN A 71 1.91 8.48 15.81
N ALA A 72 1.01 8.42 14.83
CA ALA A 72 0.04 9.50 14.57
C ALA A 72 -0.96 9.67 15.73
N THR A 73 -1.51 8.59 16.26
CA THR A 73 -2.46 8.63 17.38
C THR A 73 -1.81 9.13 18.68
N GLN A 74 -0.53 8.83 18.92
CA GLN A 74 0.20 9.37 20.09
C GLN A 74 0.41 10.89 20.01
N GLN A 75 0.60 11.44 18.81
CA GLN A 75 0.74 12.89 18.63
C GLN A 75 -0.55 13.64 18.96
N GLU A 76 -1.72 13.09 18.58
CA GLU A 76 -3.03 13.65 18.99
C GLU A 76 -3.21 13.63 20.51
N GLY A 77 -2.74 12.58 21.19
CA GLY A 77 -2.77 12.48 22.65
C GLY A 77 -1.90 13.51 23.39
N ARG A 78 -0.86 14.07 22.76
CA ARG A 78 -0.06 15.18 23.35
C ARG A 78 -0.82 16.51 23.36
N HIS A 79 -1.91 16.62 22.61
CA HIS A 79 -2.81 17.79 22.61
C HIS A 79 -3.98 17.65 23.61
N ARG A 80 -3.89 16.72 24.57
CA ARG A 80 -4.98 16.34 25.49
C ARG A 80 -5.19 17.31 26.66
N PHE A 81 -4.31 18.27 26.90
CA PHE A 81 -4.58 19.34 27.87
C PHE A 81 -5.45 20.43 27.24
N PRO A 82 -6.59 20.81 27.87
CA PRO A 82 -7.30 22.04 27.53
C PRO A 82 -6.32 23.21 27.43
N TRP A 83 -6.51 24.12 26.48
CA TRP A 83 -5.56 25.21 26.20
C TRP A 83 -5.08 26.03 27.43
N PRO A 84 -5.88 26.26 28.51
CA PRO A 84 -5.35 26.98 29.67
C PRO A 84 -4.43 26.14 30.57
N LEU A 85 -4.27 24.83 30.35
CA LEU A 85 -3.49 23.92 31.20
C LEU A 85 -2.17 23.45 30.54
N ARG A 86 -1.87 23.89 29.31
CA ARG A 86 -0.63 23.53 28.60
C ARG A 86 0.65 24.07 29.26
N TRP A 87 0.58 25.13 30.07
CA TRP A 87 1.73 25.71 30.78
C TRP A 87 2.23 24.85 31.96
N LEU A 88 1.40 23.93 32.49
CA LEU A 88 1.80 23.00 33.55
C LEU A 88 2.85 21.97 33.09
N ASN A 89 2.95 21.75 31.78
CA ASN A 89 3.96 20.88 31.18
C ASN A 89 5.40 21.40 31.35
N ALA A 90 5.58 22.67 31.72
CA ALA A 90 6.89 23.24 32.06
C ALA A 90 7.30 23.00 33.52
N PHE A 91 6.40 22.50 34.37
CA PHE A 91 6.62 22.30 35.82
C PHE A 91 6.81 20.83 36.24
N ILE A 92 6.61 19.87 35.34
CA ILE A 92 6.82 18.44 35.62
C ILE A 92 8.01 17.95 34.76
N PRO A 93 9.19 17.69 35.34
CA PRO A 93 10.29 17.08 34.60
C PRO A 93 10.01 15.57 34.37
N ASN A 94 10.56 15.03 33.28
CA ASN A 94 10.59 13.60 32.95
C ASN A 94 11.26 12.77 34.04
#